data_AF-A0A1Q5XYD9-F1
#
_entry.id   AF-A0A1Q5XYD9-F1
#
_cell.length_a   1.000
_cell.length_b   1.000
_cell.length_c   1.000
_cell.angle_alpha   90.00
_cell.angle_beta   90.00
_cell.angle_gamma   90.00
#
_symmetry.space_group_name_H-M   'P 1'
#
loop_
_entity.id
_entity.type
_entity.pdbx_description
1 polymer ?
#
loop_
_entity_poly.entity_id
_entity_poly.type
_entity_poly.pdbx_seq_one_letter_code
_entity_poly.pdbx_strand_id
1 'polypeptide(L)'
;MSNQPLDIQVNFTCQYCNTKIAVELGGEPVSVICCSKCNKTFTVMRPAIAEEILIDWENEALFQKIRAEKTQSSNSSLLSLVIRVIELLTWRDKGNGQVEAIKEMRHWLIEHEEVPPLAELIKLDTNSQRSAKRNWND
;
A
#
# COMPACT_ATOMS: atom_id res chain seq x y z
N MET A 1 15.42 1.04 -22.48
CA MET A 1 15.30 2.50 -22.21
C MET A 1 14.06 2.96 -22.95
N SER A 2 12.94 2.99 -22.24
CA SER A 2 11.65 3.32 -22.83
C SER A 2 11.54 4.85 -22.86
N ASN A 3 11.44 5.43 -24.06
CA ASN A 3 11.22 6.86 -24.25
C ASN A 3 9.83 7.22 -23.71
N GLN A 4 9.73 7.57 -22.43
CA GLN A 4 8.52 8.22 -21.92
C GLN A 4 8.36 9.55 -22.68
N PRO A 5 7.16 9.88 -23.16
CA PRO A 5 6.90 11.22 -23.66
C PRO A 5 7.00 12.16 -22.45
N LEU A 6 8.16 12.82 -22.34
CA LEU A 6 8.47 13.74 -21.25
C LEU A 6 7.50 14.94 -21.26
N ASP A 7 6.92 15.25 -22.42
CA ASP A 7 6.07 16.42 -22.62
C ASP A 7 4.58 16.02 -22.67
N ILE A 8 3.87 16.25 -21.57
CA ILE A 8 2.40 16.15 -21.53
C ILE A 8 1.83 17.55 -21.71
N GLN A 9 1.00 17.76 -22.72
CA GLN A 9 0.29 19.02 -22.88
C GLN A 9 -1.05 18.99 -22.12
N VAL A 10 -1.25 19.97 -21.23
CA VAL A 10 -2.52 20.18 -20.52
C VAL A 10 -3.18 21.45 -21.03
N ASN A 11 -4.45 21.34 -21.39
CA ASN A 11 -5.25 22.43 -21.95
C ASN A 11 -6.46 22.70 -21.05
N PHE A 12 -6.58 23.93 -20.55
CA PHE A 12 -7.71 24.35 -19.73
C PHE A 12 -8.07 25.82 -19.95
N THR A 13 -9.28 26.21 -19.57
CA THR A 13 -9.74 27.60 -19.66
C THR A 13 -9.54 28.33 -18.34
N CYS A 14 -8.94 29.52 -18.38
CA CYS A 14 -8.82 30.38 -17.21
C CYS A 14 -10.21 30.76 -16.68
N GLN A 15 -10.49 30.44 -15.42
CA GLN A 15 -11.78 30.71 -14.77
C GLN A 15 -12.11 32.22 -14.64
N TYR A 16 -11.11 33.11 -14.74
CA TYR A 16 -11.30 34.55 -14.54
C TYR A 16 -11.44 35.36 -15.83
N CYS A 17 -10.85 34.89 -16.93
CA CYS A 17 -10.82 35.66 -18.18
C CYS A 17 -11.16 34.84 -19.44
N ASN A 18 -11.62 33.59 -19.25
CA ASN A 18 -12.01 32.62 -20.28
C ASN A 18 -10.97 32.39 -21.38
N THR A 19 -9.72 32.75 -21.12
CA THR A 19 -8.62 32.55 -22.08
C THR A 19 -8.15 31.11 -21.97
N LYS A 20 -7.97 30.45 -23.12
CA LYS A 20 -7.39 29.10 -23.17
C LYS A 20 -5.92 29.16 -22.78
N ILE A 21 -5.52 28.27 -21.88
CA ILE A 21 -4.16 28.08 -21.42
C ILE A 21 -3.75 26.69 -21.90
N ALA A 22 -2.65 26.62 -22.63
CA ALA A 22 -1.99 25.40 -23.07
C ALA A 22 -0.59 25.40 -22.46
N VAL A 23 -0.27 24.39 -21.65
CA VAL A 23 1.04 24.26 -21.02
C VAL A 23 1.60 22.86 -21.25
N GLU A 24 2.87 22.81 -21.60
CA GLU A 24 3.66 21.59 -21.63
C GLU A 24 4.23 21.35 -20.23
N LEU A 25 3.78 20.26 -19.62
CA LEU A 25 4.30 19.77 -18.35
C LEU A 25 5.46 18.82 -18.66
N GLY A 26 6.65 19.20 -18.21
CA GLY A 26 7.82 18.32 -18.19
C GLY A 26 7.70 17.25 -17.09
N GLY A 27 8.82 16.64 -16.70
CA GLY A 27 8.84 15.51 -15.73
C GLY A 27 8.43 15.84 -14.28
N GLU A 28 8.16 17.11 -13.94
CA GLU A 28 7.75 17.49 -12.58
C GLU A 28 6.27 17.15 -12.34
N PRO A 29 5.91 16.57 -11.17
CA PRO A 29 4.54 16.13 -10.88
C PRO A 29 3.57 17.29 -10.67
N VAL A 30 4.08 18.47 -10.31
CA VAL A 30 3.28 19.68 -10.05
C VAL A 30 3.98 20.87 -10.69
N SER A 31 3.22 21.70 -11.40
CA SER A 31 3.72 22.92 -12.02
C SER A 31 2.81 24.11 -11.71
N VAL A 32 3.43 25.27 -11.56
CA VAL A 32 2.74 26.54 -11.32
C VAL A 32 2.66 27.32 -12.62
N ILE A 33 1.45 27.66 -13.05
CA ILE A 33 1.17 28.29 -14.34
C ILE A 33 0.48 29.62 -14.12
N CYS A 34 0.98 30.66 -14.77
CA CYS A 34 0.37 31.99 -14.77
C CYS A 34 -0.43 32.23 -16.06
N CYS A 35 -1.66 32.71 -15.95
CA CYS A 35 -2.44 33.11 -17.10
C CYS A 35 -1.87 34.38 -17.73
N SER A 36 -1.54 34.35 -19.02
CA SER A 36 -0.96 35.48 -19.76
C SER A 36 -1.84 36.73 -19.84
N LYS A 37 -3.16 36.59 -19.63
CA LYS A 37 -4.12 37.70 -19.77
C LYS A 37 -4.50 38.36 -18.45
N CYS A 38 -4.61 37.61 -17.36
CA CYS A 38 -5.06 38.12 -16.06
C CYS A 38 -4.05 37.93 -14.92
N ASN A 39 -2.88 37.36 -15.21
CA ASN A 39 -1.80 37.06 -14.27
C ASN A 39 -2.23 36.24 -13.05
N LYS A 40 -3.37 35.53 -13.15
CA LYS A 40 -3.80 34.59 -12.12
C LYS A 40 -2.99 33.30 -12.23
N THR A 41 -2.57 32.81 -11.06
CA THR A 41 -1.74 31.64 -10.92
C THR A 41 -2.61 30.40 -10.66
N PHE A 42 -2.22 29.29 -11.27
CA PHE A 42 -2.86 27.99 -11.13
C PHE A 42 -1.79 26.94 -10.81
N THR A 43 -2.10 26.05 -9.89
CA THR A 43 -1.29 24.86 -9.65
C THR A 43 -1.90 23.71 -10.44
N VAL A 44 -1.13 23.13 -11.34
CA VAL A 44 -1.58 22.03 -12.21
C VAL A 44 -0.73 20.81 -11.89
N MET A 45 -1.40 19.68 -11.70
CA MET A 45 -0.76 18.38 -11.51
C MET A 45 -0.56 17.70 -12.87
N ARG A 46 0.59 17.07 -13.05
CA ARG A 46 0.86 16.20 -14.20
C ARG A 46 -0.17 15.05 -14.16
N PRO A 47 -0.98 14.87 -15.22
CA PRO A 47 -1.89 13.73 -15.28
C PRO A 47 -1.08 12.43 -15.28
N ALA A 48 -1.51 11.44 -14.50
CA ALA A 48 -0.89 10.12 -14.51
C ALA A 48 -1.01 9.51 -15.92
N ILE A 49 0.10 9.04 -16.48
CA ILE A 49 0.09 8.33 -17.76
C ILE A 49 -0.27 6.87 -17.50
N ALA A 50 -0.85 6.19 -18.50
CA ALA A 50 -1.25 4.78 -18.41
C ALA A 50 -0.17 3.84 -17.85
N GLU A 51 1.12 4.09 -18.13
CA GLU A 51 2.24 3.28 -17.59
C GLU A 51 2.41 3.45 -16.07
N GLU A 52 2.27 4.66 -15.54
CA GLU A 52 2.35 4.91 -14.09
C GLU A 52 1.16 4.29 -13.37
N ILE A 53 -0.04 4.40 -13.97
CA ILE A 53 -1.25 3.73 -13.48
C ILE A 53 -1.04 2.21 -13.47
N LEU A 54 -0.48 1.62 -14.54
CA LEU A 54 -0.22 0.19 -14.61
C LEU A 54 0.72 -0.28 -13.49
N ILE A 55 1.81 0.45 -13.22
CA ILE A 55 2.76 0.13 -12.14
C ILE A 55 2.06 0.17 -10.77
N ASP A 56 1.22 1.16 -10.51
CA ASP A 56 0.48 1.27 -9.25
C ASP A 56 -0.49 0.10 -9.07
N TRP A 57 -1.20 -0.31 -10.14
CA TRP A 57 -2.09 -1.48 -10.10
C TRP A 57 -1.33 -2.80 -9.94
N GLU A 58 -0.16 -2.95 -10.56
CA GLU A 58 0.69 -4.14 -10.38
C GLU A 58 1.17 -4.28 -8.93
N ASN A 59 1.59 -3.17 -8.33
CA ASN A 59 2.01 -3.14 -6.93
C ASN A 59 0.84 -3.47 -5.97
N GLU A 60 -0.34 -2.87 -6.20
CA GLU A 60 -1.52 -3.15 -5.40
C GLU A 60 -1.97 -4.61 -5.57
N ALA A 61 -1.96 -5.15 -6.79
CA ALA A 61 -2.28 -6.55 -7.05
C ALA A 61 -1.32 -7.51 -6.33
N LEU A 62 -0.02 -7.19 -6.30
CA LEU A 62 0.97 -7.94 -5.55
C LEU A 62 0.68 -7.90 -4.04
N PHE A 63 0.37 -6.73 -3.51
CA PHE A 63 0.05 -6.57 -2.08
C PHE A 63 -1.20 -7.38 -1.69
N GLN A 64 -2.25 -7.31 -2.49
CA GLN A 64 -3.48 -8.09 -2.27
C GLN A 64 -3.22 -9.60 -2.37
N LYS A 65 -2.37 -10.04 -3.31
CA LYS A 65 -1.97 -11.44 -3.40
C LYS A 65 -1.26 -11.92 -2.14
N ILE A 66 -0.24 -11.18 -1.67
CA ILE A 66 0.50 -11.52 -0.44
C ILE A 66 -0.46 -11.60 0.75
N ARG A 67 -1.39 -10.64 0.86
CA ARG A 67 -2.39 -10.63 1.93
C ARG A 67 -3.34 -11.82 1.86
N ALA A 68 -3.79 -12.18 0.66
CA ALA A 68 -4.66 -13.33 0.45
C ALA A 68 -3.93 -14.64 0.79
N GLU A 69 -2.67 -14.80 0.37
CA GLU A 69 -1.83 -15.96 0.68
C GLU A 69 -1.61 -16.10 2.20
N LYS A 70 -1.29 -14.99 2.88
CA LYS A 70 -1.16 -14.96 4.35
C LYS A 70 -2.47 -15.33 5.06
N THR A 71 -3.60 -14.84 4.55
CA THR A 71 -4.92 -15.19 5.08
C THR A 71 -5.22 -16.68 4.89
N GLN A 72 -4.92 -17.22 3.71
CA GLN A 72 -5.13 -18.62 3.40
C GLN A 72 -4.26 -19.55 4.26
N SER A 73 -2.99 -19.21 4.46
CA SER A 73 -2.08 -19.98 5.32
C SER A 73 -2.50 -19.93 6.79
N SER A 74 -2.94 -18.76 7.28
CA SER A 74 -3.50 -18.63 8.63
C SER A 74 -4.76 -19.50 8.81
N ASN A 75 -5.67 -19.48 7.83
CA ASN A 75 -6.87 -20.30 7.86
C ASN A 75 -6.57 -21.80 7.84
N SER A 76 -5.59 -22.24 7.04
CA SER A 76 -5.20 -23.67 7.00
C SER A 76 -4.52 -24.11 8.30
N SER A 77 -3.70 -23.23 8.89
CA SER A 77 -3.08 -23.43 10.20
C SER A 77 -4.13 -23.59 11.30
N LEU A 78 -5.12 -22.68 11.35
CA LEU A 78 -6.23 -22.74 12.30
C LEU A 78 -7.07 -24.01 12.12
N LEU A 79 -7.40 -24.39 10.88
CA LEU A 79 -8.16 -25.61 10.60
C LEU A 79 -7.41 -26.86 11.08
N SER A 80 -6.09 -26.89 10.87
CA SER A 80 -5.23 -27.98 11.34
C SER A 80 -5.23 -28.09 12.87
N LEU A 81 -5.17 -26.95 13.57
CA LEU A 81 -5.33 -26.89 15.03
C LEU A 81 -6.68 -27.45 15.47
N VAL A 82 -7.77 -27.02 14.83
CA VAL A 82 -9.13 -27.48 15.16
C VAL A 82 -9.26 -28.99 15.04
N ILE A 83 -8.76 -29.58 13.94
CA ILE A 83 -8.74 -31.03 13.74
C ILE A 83 -7.96 -31.70 14.87
N ARG A 84 -6.75 -31.20 15.17
CA ARG A 84 -5.88 -31.76 16.22
C ARG A 84 -6.53 -31.72 17.60
N VAL A 85 -7.22 -30.63 17.93
CA VAL A 85 -7.96 -30.49 19.20
C VAL A 85 -9.12 -31.49 19.25
N ILE A 86 -9.88 -31.66 18.16
CA ILE A 86 -10.96 -32.66 18.10
C ILE A 86 -10.39 -34.07 18.32
N GLU A 87 -9.28 -34.43 17.67
CA GLU A 87 -8.61 -35.71 17.88
C GLU A 87 -8.25 -35.93 19.36
N LEU A 88 -7.59 -34.95 19.98
CA LEU A 88 -7.17 -35.04 21.39
C LEU A 88 -8.35 -35.15 22.35
N LEU A 89 -9.44 -34.43 22.09
CA LEU A 89 -10.64 -34.46 22.93
C LEU A 89 -11.51 -35.72 22.74
N THR A 90 -11.43 -36.34 21.56
CA THR A 90 -12.20 -37.55 21.24
C THR A 90 -11.44 -38.84 21.53
N TRP A 91 -10.12 -38.76 21.78
CA TRP A 91 -9.33 -39.92 22.16
C TRP A 91 -9.71 -40.47 23.54
N ARG A 92 -9.65 -41.79 23.69
CA ARG A 92 -10.11 -42.51 24.90
C ARG A 92 -9.01 -42.56 25.98
N ASP A 93 -8.38 -41.42 26.22
CA ASP A 93 -7.13 -41.34 26.98
C ASP A 93 -7.37 -40.90 28.42
N LYS A 94 -8.16 -41.63 29.22
CA LYS A 94 -8.31 -41.46 30.70
C LYS A 94 -8.28 -40.01 31.28
N GLY A 95 -8.67 -38.98 30.51
CA GLY A 95 -8.61 -37.56 30.89
C GLY A 95 -7.39 -36.74 30.45
N ASN A 96 -6.34 -37.34 29.86
CA ASN A 96 -5.13 -36.62 29.43
C ASN A 96 -5.33 -35.79 28.14
N GLY A 97 -6.27 -36.21 27.28
CA GLY A 97 -6.55 -35.52 26.01
C GLY A 97 -7.00 -34.07 26.17
N GLN A 98 -7.70 -33.74 27.25
CA GLN A 98 -8.11 -32.36 27.56
C GLN A 98 -6.91 -31.46 27.86
N VAL A 99 -5.94 -31.97 28.62
CA VAL A 99 -4.74 -31.21 29.00
C VAL A 99 -3.87 -30.96 27.77
N GLU A 100 -3.69 -31.97 26.92
CA GLU A 100 -2.93 -31.85 25.68
C GLU A 100 -3.61 -30.93 24.65
N ALA A 101 -4.94 -30.97 24.54
CA ALA A 101 -5.68 -30.03 23.69
C ALA A 101 -5.47 -28.57 24.12
N ILE A 102 -5.50 -28.31 25.43
CA ILE A 102 -5.26 -26.96 25.98
C ILE A 102 -3.81 -26.52 25.71
N LYS A 103 -2.84 -27.42 25.82
CA LYS A 103 -1.44 -27.10 25.50
C LYS A 103 -1.28 -26.72 24.03
N GLU A 104 -1.88 -27.46 23.11
CA GLU A 104 -1.77 -27.15 21.69
C GLU A 104 -2.46 -25.86 21.28
N MET A 105 -3.63 -25.58 21.86
CA MET A 105 -4.28 -24.29 21.65
C MET A 105 -3.41 -23.13 22.14
N ARG A 106 -2.77 -23.27 23.31
CA ARG A 106 -1.87 -22.24 23.85
C ARG A 106 -0.61 -22.08 23.01
N HIS A 107 -0.02 -23.18 22.56
CA HIS A 107 1.18 -23.14 21.73
C HIS A 107 0.90 -22.41 20.42
N TRP A 108 -0.20 -22.77 19.75
CA TRP A 108 -0.62 -22.12 18.51
C TRP A 108 -0.88 -20.62 18.69
N LEU A 109 -1.54 -20.21 19.79
CA LEU A 109 -1.77 -18.79 20.11
C LEU A 109 -0.47 -18.01 20.29
N ILE A 110 0.55 -18.59 20.93
CA ILE A 110 1.86 -17.95 21.12
C ILE A 110 2.58 -17.78 19.78
N GLU A 111 2.46 -18.75 18.88
CA GLU A 111 3.10 -18.70 17.55
C GLU A 111 2.40 -17.75 16.58
N HIS A 112 1.10 -17.48 16.78
CA HIS A 112 0.25 -16.72 15.85
C HIS A 112 -0.26 -15.39 16.44
N GLU A 113 0.23 -14.96 17.60
CA GLU A 113 -0.03 -13.61 18.14
C GLU A 113 0.59 -12.56 17.18
N GLU A 114 -0.22 -11.97 16.31
CA GLU A 114 0.23 -10.89 15.43
C GLU A 114 0.40 -9.56 16.18
N VAL A 115 1.54 -8.91 15.94
CA VAL A 115 1.73 -7.48 16.25
C VAL A 115 0.65 -6.67 15.50
N PRO A 116 0.02 -5.65 16.11
CA PRO A 116 -1.09 -4.94 15.49
C PRO A 116 -0.74 -4.42 14.08
N PRO A 117 -1.67 -4.48 13.11
CA PRO A 117 -1.48 -4.06 11.71
C PRO A 117 -0.94 -2.62 11.52
N LEU A 118 -1.06 -1.77 12.55
CA LEU A 118 -0.49 -0.43 12.58
C LEU A 118 1.05 -0.40 12.50
N ALA A 119 1.73 -1.45 12.97
CA ALA A 119 3.19 -1.50 12.92
C ALA A 119 3.75 -1.64 11.49
N GLU A 120 2.97 -2.20 10.55
CA GLU A 120 3.37 -2.27 9.13
C GLU A 120 3.23 -0.92 8.43
N LEU A 121 2.21 -0.12 8.78
CA LEU A 121 2.04 1.25 8.29
C LEU A 121 3.16 2.19 8.79
N ILE A 122 3.62 2.02 10.03
CA ILE A 122 4.71 2.81 10.61
C ILE A 122 6.07 2.51 9.94
N LYS A 123 6.31 1.25 9.51
CA LYS A 123 7.56 0.87 8.83
C LYS A 123 7.66 1.45 7.41
N LEU A 124 6.54 1.58 6.70
CA LEU A 124 6.49 2.27 5.39
C LEU A 124 6.89 3.75 5.52
N ASP A 125 6.47 4.44 6.58
CA ASP A 125 6.80 5.85 6.80
C ASP A 125 8.28 6.05 7.18
N THR A 126 8.88 5.13 7.93
CA THR A 126 10.31 5.22 8.28
C THR A 126 11.28 5.05 7.11
N ASN A 127 10.86 4.41 6.01
CA ASN A 127 11.66 4.33 4.79
C ASN A 127 11.53 5.59 3.90
N SER A 128 10.44 6.37 4.04
CA SER A 128 10.27 7.65 3.34
C SER A 128 11.18 8.75 3.90
N GLN A 129 11.51 8.68 5.20
CA GLN A 129 12.33 9.67 5.90
C GLN A 129 13.82 9.66 5.51
N ARG A 130 14.33 8.63 4.82
CA ARG A 130 15.76 8.55 4.47
C ARG A 130 16.17 9.37 3.23
N SER A 131 15.24 9.91 2.46
CA SER A 131 15.57 10.75 1.28
C SER A 131 15.42 12.27 1.49
N ALA A 132 14.98 12.74 2.66
CA ALA A 132 14.83 14.17 2.93
C ALA A 132 15.97 14.74 3.78
N LYS A 133 17.23 14.53 3.37
CA LYS A 133 18.35 15.34 3.89
C LYS A 133 18.35 16.69 3.16
N ARG A 134 17.39 17.57 3.50
CA ARG A 134 17.45 18.99 3.13
C ARG A 134 18.65 19.61 3.84
N ASN A 135 19.70 19.88 3.08
CA ASN A 135 20.82 20.70 3.53
C ASN A 135 20.31 22.14 3.64
N TRP A 136 20.03 22.60 4.86
CA TRP A 136 19.93 24.03 5.14
C TRP A 136 21.32 24.49 5.55
N ASN A 137 22.06 25.04 4.59
CA ASN A 137 23.20 25.90 4.87
C ASN A 137 22.68 27.34 4.93
N ASP A 138 22.80 27.95 6.10
CA ASP A 138 23.15 29.36 6.30
C ASP A 138 24.03 29.44 7.56
#